data_AF-A0A2V5KZ35-F1
#
_entry.id   AF-A0A2V5KZ35-F1
#
_cell.length_a   1.000
_cell.length_b   1.000
_cell.length_c   1.000
_cell.angle_alpha   90.00
_cell.angle_beta   90.00
_cell.angle_gamma   90.00
#
_symmetry.space_group_name_H-M   'P 1'
#
loop_
_entity.id
_entity.type
_entity.pdbx_description
1 polymer ?
#
loop_
_entity_poly.entity_id
_entity_poly.type
_entity_poly.pdbx_seq_one_letter_code
_entity_poly.pdbx_strand_id
1 'polypeptide(L)'
;EARRAVDLIPIAKDSWLGPGFVTNLALVYAWTGERDLAIEQLQTVAKIPAGPPYGDLRFNPCWDPLRGDKRFDKVVAAAKAASR
;
A
#
# COMPACT_ATOMS: atom_id res chain seq x y z
N GLU A 1 0.26 15.60 10.15
CA GLU A 1 -1.10 15.15 10.51
C GLU A 1 -1.42 13.69 10.15
N ALA A 2 -0.82 13.09 9.11
CA ALA A 2 -1.06 11.68 8.77
C ALA A 2 -0.68 10.66 9.86
N ARG A 3 0.42 10.89 10.59
CA ARG A 3 0.88 9.99 11.66
C ARG A 3 -0.10 9.87 12.84
N ARG A 4 -0.89 10.93 13.09
CA ARG A 4 -1.94 10.93 14.12
C ARG A 4 -3.17 10.11 13.75
N ALA A 5 -3.43 9.91 12.46
CA ALA A 5 -4.53 9.06 12.00
C ALA A 5 -4.22 7.57 12.19
N VAL A 6 -2.94 7.18 12.18
CA VAL A 6 -2.48 5.81 12.37
C VAL A 6 -2.47 5.41 13.84
N ASP A 7 -2.08 6.33 14.74
CA ASP A 7 -2.01 6.07 16.18
C ASP A 7 -3.40 5.94 16.86
N LEU A 8 -4.48 6.37 16.18
CA LEU A 8 -5.84 6.41 16.72
C LEU A 8 -6.72 5.20 16.35
N ILE A 9 -6.26 4.32 15.46
CA ILE A 9 -7.01 3.14 15.05
C ILE A 9 -6.20 1.91 15.43
N PRO A 10 -6.59 1.15 16.47
CA PRO A 10 -5.98 -0.14 16.75
C PRO A 10 -6.10 -1.02 15.50
N ILE A 11 -4.95 -1.32 14.90
CA ILE A 11 -4.77 -2.23 13.73
C ILE A 11 -5.40 -3.62 13.97
N ALA A 12 -5.81 -3.91 15.21
CA ALA A 12 -6.44 -5.15 15.62
C ALA A 12 -7.98 -5.25 15.41
N LYS A 13 -8.70 -4.21 14.94
CA LYS A 13 -10.18 -4.24 14.98
C LYS A 13 -10.97 -3.96 13.70
N ASP A 14 -10.35 -3.83 12.53
CA ASP A 14 -11.14 -3.71 11.29
C ASP A 14 -10.53 -4.49 10.12
N SER A 15 -10.85 -5.79 10.11
CA SER A 15 -10.59 -6.72 9.00
C SER A 15 -11.40 -6.39 7.72
N TRP A 16 -12.20 -5.33 7.71
CA TRP A 16 -12.95 -4.84 6.55
C TRP A 16 -12.49 -3.47 6.01
N LEU A 17 -11.98 -2.57 6.87
CA LEU A 17 -11.47 -1.24 6.46
C LEU A 17 -9.94 -1.15 6.46
N GLY A 18 -9.26 -2.11 7.10
CA GLY A 18 -7.80 -2.13 7.30
C GLY A 18 -6.95 -2.00 6.01
N PRO A 19 -7.26 -2.74 4.92
CA PRO A 19 -6.48 -2.65 3.69
C PRO A 19 -6.52 -1.27 3.02
N GLY A 20 -7.66 -0.58 3.07
CA GLY A 20 -7.81 0.77 2.53
C GLY A 20 -7.00 1.80 3.31
N PHE A 21 -7.02 1.74 4.64
CA PHE A 21 -6.21 2.63 5.49
C PHE A 21 -4.71 2.41 5.31
N VAL A 22 -4.26 1.15 5.21
CA VAL A 22 -2.85 0.83 5.00
C VAL A 22 -2.39 1.26 3.59
N THR A 23 -3.26 1.17 2.58
CA THR A 23 -2.98 1.70 1.24
C THR A 23 -2.84 3.22 1.26
N ASN A 24 -3.74 3.94 1.95
CA ASN A 24 -3.64 5.39 2.11
C ASN A 24 -2.37 5.80 2.86
N LEU A 25 -1.97 5.04 3.88
CA LEU A 25 -0.71 5.27 4.58
C LEU A 25 0.50 5.06 3.65
N ALA A 26 0.48 4.01 2.84
CA ALA A 26 1.52 3.78 1.84
C ALA A 26 1.62 4.92 0.82
N LEU A 27 0.49 5.50 0.41
CA LEU A 27 0.46 6.68 -0.47
C LEU A 27 1.10 7.90 0.20
N VAL A 28 0.76 8.17 1.46
CA VAL A 28 1.38 9.27 2.21
C VAL A 28 2.90 9.09 2.25
N TYR A 29 3.38 7.90 2.61
CA TYR A 29 4.81 7.61 2.65
C TYR A 29 5.48 7.72 1.28
N ALA A 30 4.81 7.31 0.20
CA ALA A 30 5.32 7.48 -1.14
C ALA A 30 5.50 8.96 -1.50
N TRP A 31 4.57 9.83 -1.09
CA TRP A 31 4.60 11.25 -1.40
C TRP A 31 5.51 12.07 -0.48
N THR A 32 5.75 11.62 0.75
CA THR A 32 6.71 12.26 1.68
C THR A 32 8.15 11.83 1.44
N GLY A 33 8.40 10.91 0.49
CA GLY A 33 9.73 10.38 0.19
C GLY A 33 10.17 9.23 1.09
N GLU A 34 9.29 8.77 1.99
CA GLU A 34 9.50 7.62 2.89
C GLU A 34 9.26 6.29 2.16
N ARG A 35 10.00 6.09 1.06
CA ARG A 35 9.81 4.99 0.11
C ARG A 35 9.87 3.60 0.75
N ASP A 36 10.77 3.39 1.71
CA ASP A 36 10.90 2.09 2.38
C ASP A 36 9.65 1.73 3.18
N LEU A 37 9.10 2.69 3.93
CA LEU A 37 7.87 2.52 4.70
C LEU A 37 6.67 2.30 3.78
N ALA A 38 6.58 3.03 2.66
CA ALA A 38 5.53 2.84 1.67
C ALA A 38 5.49 1.41 1.14
N ILE A 39 6.66 0.86 0.79
CA ILE A 39 6.80 -0.49 0.24
C ILE A 39 6.47 -1.55 1.30
N GLU A 40 6.87 -1.35 2.55
CA GLU A 40 6.55 -2.26 3.67
C GLU A 40 5.03 -2.37 3.89
N GLN A 41 4.33 -1.22 3.89
CA GLN A 41 2.88 -1.20 4.00
C GLN A 41 2.22 -1.93 2.82
N LEU A 42 2.68 -1.68 1.59
CA LEU A 42 2.19 -2.35 0.39
C LEU A 42 2.41 -3.87 0.39
N GLN A 43 3.56 -4.34 0.88
CA GLN A 43 3.84 -5.77 1.00
C GLN A 43 2.90 -6.47 1.99
N THR A 44 2.45 -5.74 3.01
CA THR A 44 1.49 -6.24 4.00
C THR A 44 0.11 -6.41 3.36
N VAL A 45 -0.36 -5.42 2.60
CA VAL A 45 -1.71 -5.47 1.99
C VAL A 45 -1.79 -6.28 0.70
N ALA A 46 -0.69 -6.44 -0.05
CA ALA A 46 -0.69 -7.22 -1.30
C ALA A 46 -1.00 -8.72 -1.10
N LYS A 47 -0.96 -9.22 0.14
CA LYS A 47 -1.29 -10.60 0.50
C LYS A 47 -2.73 -10.77 0.98
N ILE A 48 -3.49 -9.68 1.14
CA ILE A 48 -4.83 -9.69 1.71
C ILE A 48 -5.85 -9.46 0.58
N PRO A 49 -6.91 -10.28 0.47
CA PRO A 49 -8.04 -9.96 -0.40
C PRO A 49 -8.67 -8.65 0.09
N ALA A 50 -8.71 -7.62 -0.78
CA ALA A 50 -9.04 -6.20 -0.54
C ALA A 50 -7.85 -5.21 -0.44
N GLY A 51 -6.62 -5.63 -0.72
CA GLY A 51 -5.51 -4.70 -1.02
C GLY A 51 -5.74 -3.89 -2.31
N PRO A 52 -4.86 -2.91 -2.62
CA PRO A 52 -4.99 -2.08 -3.82
C PRO A 52 -4.92 -2.98 -5.07
N PRO A 53 -5.86 -2.84 -6.01
CA PRO A 53 -5.92 -3.72 -7.16
C PRO A 53 -4.68 -3.53 -8.03
N TYR A 54 -4.30 -4.59 -8.76
CA TYR A 54 -3.16 -4.54 -9.69
C TYR A 54 -3.21 -3.33 -10.63
N GLY A 55 -4.40 -2.99 -11.14
CA GLY A 55 -4.58 -1.84 -12.03
C GLY A 55 -4.20 -0.51 -11.37
N ASP A 56 -4.58 -0.32 -10.10
CA ASP A 56 -4.21 0.89 -9.35
C ASP A 56 -2.69 0.96 -9.18
N LEU A 57 -2.08 -0.11 -8.66
CA LEU A 57 -0.63 -0.17 -8.48
C LEU A 57 0.17 -0.03 -9.79
N ARG A 58 -0.39 -0.39 -10.94
CA ARG A 58 0.30 -0.35 -12.24
C ARG A 58 0.15 0.98 -13.00
N PHE A 59 -0.98 1.65 -12.84
CA PHE A 59 -1.35 2.80 -13.68
C PHE A 59 -1.59 4.10 -12.90
N ASN A 60 -1.79 4.05 -11.59
CA ASN A 60 -2.02 5.26 -10.82
C ASN A 60 -0.68 6.03 -10.64
N PRO A 61 -0.61 7.31 -11.07
CA PRO A 61 0.60 8.12 -10.96
C PRO A 61 0.96 8.46 -9.51
N CYS A 62 0.03 8.26 -8.57
CA CYS A 62 0.30 8.43 -7.14
C CYS A 62 1.42 7.49 -6.64
N TRP A 63 1.69 6.41 -7.37
CA TRP A 63 2.77 5.46 -7.07
C TRP A 63 4.07 5.74 -7.85
N ASP A 64 4.13 6.79 -8.66
CA ASP A 64 5.32 7.14 -9.45
C ASP A 64 6.61 7.28 -8.61
N PRO A 65 6.58 7.82 -7.38
CA PRO A 65 7.76 7.86 -6.51
C PRO A 65 8.34 6.48 -6.15
N LEU A 66 7.54 5.41 -6.23
CA LEU A 66 7.96 4.03 -5.94
C LEU A 66 8.43 3.28 -7.20
N ARG A 67 8.19 3.84 -8.40
CA ARG A 67 8.58 3.21 -9.67
C ARG A 67 10.10 3.11 -9.77
N GLY A 68 10.58 2.00 -10.31
CA GLY A 68 12.01 1.70 -10.41
C GLY A 68 12.59 1.01 -9.17
N ASP A 69 11.84 0.88 -8.07
CA ASP A 69 12.21 0.02 -6.96
C ASP A 69 11.76 -1.44 -7.22
N LYS A 70 12.73 -2.36 -7.27
CA LYS A 70 12.47 -3.80 -7.51
C LYS A 70 11.51 -4.42 -6.48
N ARG A 71 11.43 -3.87 -5.26
CA ARG A 71 10.50 -4.34 -4.23
C ARG A 71 9.06 -3.95 -4.55
N PHE A 72 8.86 -2.77 -5.13
CA PHE A 72 7.53 -2.34 -5.59
C PHE A 72 7.06 -3.18 -6.78
N ASP A 73 7.95 -3.54 -7.71
CA ASP A 73 7.60 -4.45 -8.83
C ASP A 73 7.11 -5.82 -8.33
N LYS A 74 7.70 -6.34 -7.23
CA LYS A 74 7.24 -7.58 -6.58
C LYS A 74 5.84 -7.44 -5.99
N VAL A 75 5.51 -6.29 -5.38
CA VAL A 75 4.16 -6.00 -4.87
C VAL A 75 3.16 -5.99 -6.03
N VAL A 76 3.48 -5.31 -7.14
CA VAL A 76 2.63 -5.26 -8.34
C VAL A 76 2.40 -6.67 -8.89
N ALA A 77 3.45 -7.50 -8.96
CA ALA A 77 3.33 -8.89 -9.41
C ALA A 77 2.46 -9.74 -8.49
N ALA A 78 2.60 -9.58 -7.16
CA ALA A 78 1.77 -10.28 -6.18
C ALA A 78 0.29 -9.88 -6.30
N ALA A 79 -0.02 -8.58 -6.44
CA ALA A 79 -1.37 -8.09 -6.65
C ALA A 79 -1.99 -8.62 -7.96
N LYS A 80 -1.18 -8.78 -9.02
CA LYS A 80 -1.62 -9.39 -10.29
C LYS A 80 -2.00 -10.85 -10.10
N ALA A 81 -1.22 -11.60 -9.33
CA ALA A 81 -1.49 -13.00 -9.04
C ALA A 81 -2.76 -13.17 -8.17
N ALA A 82 -2.99 -12.28 -7.22
CA ALA A 82 -4.18 -12.28 -6.37
C ALA A 82 -5.46 -11.82 -7.08
N SER A 83 -5.34 -11.21 -8.26
CA SER A 83 -6.48 -10.76 -9.09
C SER A 83 -6.94 -11.82 -10.12
N ARG A 84 -6.33 -13.02 -10.11
CA ARG A 84 -6.72 -14.17 -10.94
C ARG A 84 -7.50 -15.17 -10.12
#